data_AF-K1PF70-F1
#
_entry.id   AF-K1PF70-F1
#
_cell.length_a   1.000
_cell.length_b   1.000
_cell.length_c   1.000
_cell.angle_alpha   90.00
_cell.angle_beta   90.00
_cell.angle_gamma   90.00
#
_symmetry.space_group_name_H-M   'P 1'
#
loop_
_entity.id
_entity.type
_entity.pdbx_description
1 polymer ?
#
loop_
_entity_poly.entity_id
_entity_poly.type
_entity_poly.pdbx_seq_one_letter_code
_entity_poly.pdbx_strand_id
1 'polypeptide(L)'
;QVIQMIRDDILSYSSTIPADFVKQIMKLLNRGSIHSTSSDSFIDTDSSKKLREEFAKTCFETLLQFSFINKSKGEEGGITKMAVMSLLQRCQEVVRKHVDDERLSGKCPLPRPRLAEMASVLKAITTLLRSLKQAPPGNVEKPVWKLVLQLYPCLVDCTTSPSPSVCKALRDALHEYADLLSPPATVITNGTT
;
A
#
# COMPACT_ATOMS: atom_id res chain seq x y z
N GLN A 1 -6.02 -7.97 -18.15
CA GLN A 1 -7.31 -8.06 -18.88
C GLN A 1 -8.51 -7.80 -17.95
N VAL A 2 -8.90 -8.69 -17.04
CA VAL A 2 -10.12 -8.47 -16.20
C VAL A 2 -10.05 -7.23 -15.32
N ILE A 3 -8.93 -7.01 -14.61
CA ILE A 3 -8.79 -5.85 -13.72
C ILE A 3 -8.77 -4.52 -14.50
N GLN A 4 -8.19 -4.52 -15.70
CA GLN A 4 -8.21 -3.36 -16.60
C GLN A 4 -9.63 -3.05 -17.06
N MET A 5 -10.43 -4.05 -17.44
CA MET A 5 -11.85 -3.86 -17.77
C MET A 5 -12.63 -3.29 -16.57
N ILE A 6 -12.41 -3.85 -15.37
CA ILE A 6 -13.02 -3.31 -14.14
C ILE A 6 -12.65 -1.85 -13.96
N ARG A 7 -11.38 -1.48 -14.14
CA ARG A 7 -10.94 -0.10 -14.01
C ARG A 7 -11.56 0.81 -15.08
N ASP A 8 -11.35 0.47 -16.35
CA ASP A 8 -11.57 1.35 -17.49
C ASP A 8 -13.06 1.44 -17.85
N ASP A 9 -13.82 0.35 -17.66
CA ASP A 9 -15.22 0.25 -18.11
C ASP A 9 -16.25 0.27 -16.97
N ILE A 10 -15.85 -0.06 -15.74
CA ILE A 10 -16.76 -0.04 -14.57
C ILE A 10 -16.45 1.16 -13.68
N LEU A 11 -15.23 1.22 -13.15
CA LEU A 11 -14.87 2.23 -12.16
C LEU A 11 -14.79 3.65 -12.73
N SER A 12 -14.41 3.80 -14.00
CA SER A 12 -14.47 5.10 -14.70
C SER A 12 -15.87 5.73 -14.72
N TYR A 13 -16.92 4.92 -14.58
CA TYR A 13 -18.33 5.36 -14.62
C TYR A 13 -19.05 5.14 -13.28
N SER A 14 -18.32 5.08 -12.15
CA SER A 14 -18.91 4.72 -10.85
C SER A 14 -20.10 5.61 -10.44
N SER A 15 -20.16 6.87 -10.90
CA SER A 15 -21.26 7.79 -10.61
C SER A 15 -22.60 7.42 -11.24
N THR A 16 -22.61 6.54 -12.26
CA THR A 16 -23.84 6.07 -12.93
C THR A 16 -24.20 4.64 -12.54
N ILE A 17 -23.42 4.03 -11.65
CA ILE A 17 -23.56 2.64 -11.22
C ILE A 17 -24.06 2.60 -9.77
N PRO A 18 -24.91 1.63 -9.38
CA PRO A 18 -25.36 1.51 -7.99
C PRO A 18 -24.18 1.39 -7.02
N ALA A 19 -24.19 2.20 -5.95
CA ALA A 19 -23.11 2.26 -4.97
C ALA A 19 -22.80 0.89 -4.33
N ASP A 20 -23.82 0.05 -4.10
CA ASP A 20 -23.63 -1.30 -3.57
C ASP A 20 -22.84 -2.22 -4.51
N PHE A 21 -23.01 -2.04 -5.83
CA PHE A 21 -22.25 -2.79 -6.81
C PHE A 21 -20.78 -2.33 -6.83
N VAL A 22 -20.53 -1.01 -6.85
CA VAL A 22 -19.18 -0.45 -6.73
C VAL A 22 -18.49 -0.96 -5.45
N LYS A 23 -19.21 -0.99 -4.33
CA LYS A 23 -18.74 -1.54 -3.06
C LYS A 23 -18.39 -3.03 -3.13
N GLN A 24 -19.15 -3.84 -3.86
CA GLN A 24 -18.80 -5.25 -4.09
C GLN A 24 -17.55 -5.39 -4.94
N ILE A 25 -17.40 -4.58 -5.99
CA ILE A 25 -16.19 -4.55 -6.82
C ILE A 25 -14.96 -4.13 -5.99
N MET A 26 -15.08 -3.10 -5.15
CA MET A 26 -14.02 -2.68 -4.23
C MET A 26 -13.64 -3.79 -3.26
N LYS A 27 -14.62 -4.50 -2.68
CA LYS A 27 -14.35 -5.66 -1.82
C LYS A 27 -13.64 -6.79 -2.58
N LEU A 28 -14.02 -7.03 -3.83
CA LEU A 28 -13.39 -8.04 -4.68
C LEU A 28 -11.93 -7.70 -4.98
N LEU A 29 -11.67 -6.46 -5.41
CA LEU A 29 -10.31 -5.95 -5.66
C LEU A 29 -9.46 -5.98 -4.39
N ASN A 30 -10.03 -5.60 -3.25
CA ASN A 30 -9.34 -5.66 -1.96
C ASN A 30 -8.97 -7.11 -1.60
N ARG A 31 -9.90 -8.05 -1.78
CA ARG A 31 -9.61 -9.47 -1.62
C ARG A 31 -8.50 -9.95 -2.56
N GLY A 32 -8.54 -9.58 -3.83
CA GLY A 32 -7.51 -9.90 -4.82
C GLY A 32 -6.14 -9.31 -4.49
N SER A 33 -6.10 -8.10 -3.91
CA SER A 33 -4.84 -7.47 -3.48
C SER A 33 -4.19 -8.17 -2.27
N ILE A 34 -4.97 -8.87 -1.45
CA ILE A 34 -4.50 -9.47 -0.18
C ILE A 34 -4.32 -10.98 -0.27
N HIS A 35 -5.24 -11.71 -0.91
CA HIS A 35 -5.38 -13.16 -0.76
C HIS A 35 -4.88 -13.96 -1.97
N SER A 36 -4.53 -13.29 -3.08
CA SER A 36 -4.06 -13.98 -4.28
C SER A 36 -2.68 -14.63 -4.10
N THR A 37 -1.89 -14.21 -3.12
CA THR A 37 -0.56 -14.79 -2.84
C THR A 37 -0.59 -15.97 -1.87
N SER A 38 -1.68 -16.14 -1.10
CA SER A 38 -1.77 -17.07 0.04
C SER A 38 -2.23 -18.50 -0.27
N SER A 39 -2.45 -18.87 -1.53
CA SER A 39 -2.64 -20.28 -1.89
C SER A 39 -1.28 -20.98 -1.92
N ASP A 40 -0.95 -21.66 -0.83
CA ASP A 40 0.28 -22.44 -0.64
C ASP A 40 0.06 -23.88 -1.12
N SER A 41 -0.37 -24.03 -2.38
CA SER A 41 -0.55 -25.36 -2.96
C SER A 41 0.82 -25.94 -3.29
N PHE A 42 1.07 -27.19 -2.90
CA PHE A 42 2.34 -27.91 -3.14
C PHE A 42 2.72 -28.03 -4.63
N ILE A 43 1.81 -27.64 -5.54
CA ILE A 43 1.93 -27.72 -7.01
C ILE A 43 2.23 -26.34 -7.64
N ASP A 44 2.43 -25.29 -6.85
CA ASP A 44 2.62 -23.96 -7.41
C ASP A 44 4.01 -23.74 -8.03
N THR A 45 4.04 -23.75 -9.36
CA THR A 45 5.19 -23.35 -10.16
C THR A 45 5.53 -21.88 -9.95
N ASP A 46 6.81 -21.52 -10.13
CA ASP A 46 7.26 -20.12 -10.01
C ASP A 46 6.53 -19.17 -10.98
N SER A 47 6.06 -19.68 -12.13
CA SER A 47 5.22 -18.92 -13.06
C SER A 47 3.84 -18.59 -12.49
N SER A 48 3.20 -19.53 -11.78
CA SER A 48 1.92 -19.31 -11.10
C SER A 48 2.04 -18.26 -10.00
N LYS A 49 3.12 -18.32 -9.21
CA LYS A 49 3.40 -17.33 -8.16
C LYS A 49 3.56 -15.92 -8.73
N LYS A 50 4.35 -15.77 -9.80
CA LYS A 50 4.55 -14.48 -10.49
C LYS A 50 3.24 -13.90 -11.04
N LEU A 51 2.39 -14.73 -11.65
CA LEU A 51 1.08 -14.29 -12.16
C LEU A 51 0.16 -13.82 -11.02
N ARG A 52 0.18 -14.51 -9.88
CA ARG A 52 -0.59 -14.11 -8.68
C ARG A 52 -0.08 -12.82 -8.06
N GLU A 53 1.23 -12.59 -8.05
CA GLU A 53 1.84 -11.32 -7.64
C GLU A 53 1.46 -10.18 -8.58
N GLU A 54 1.55 -10.36 -9.90
CA GLU A 54 1.14 -9.34 -10.88
C GLU A 54 -0.36 -9.02 -10.79
N PHE A 55 -1.18 -10.04 -10.55
CA PHE A 55 -2.61 -9.86 -10.31
C PHE A 55 -2.89 -9.04 -9.05
N ALA A 56 -2.27 -9.40 -7.92
CA ALA A 56 -2.42 -8.68 -6.65
C ALA A 56 -1.97 -7.22 -6.78
N LYS A 57 -0.84 -7.00 -7.47
CA LYS A 57 -0.32 -5.66 -7.79
C LYS A 57 -1.30 -4.84 -8.62
N THR A 58 -1.88 -5.43 -9.67
CA THR A 58 -2.82 -4.71 -10.55
C THR A 58 -4.13 -4.36 -9.81
N CYS A 59 -4.61 -5.25 -8.94
CA CYS A 59 -5.76 -4.98 -8.06
C CYS A 59 -5.47 -3.80 -7.12
N PHE A 60 -4.27 -3.77 -6.53
CA PHE A 60 -3.81 -2.70 -5.65
C PHE A 60 -3.69 -1.34 -6.35
N GLU A 61 -3.06 -1.30 -7.53
CA GLU A 61 -2.94 -0.08 -8.32
C GLU A 61 -4.32 0.49 -8.71
N THR A 62 -5.26 -0.39 -9.06
CA THR A 62 -6.64 0.00 -9.41
C THR A 62 -7.39 0.58 -8.21
N LEU A 63 -7.26 -0.04 -7.03
CA LEU A 63 -7.83 0.50 -5.78
C LEU A 63 -7.29 1.88 -5.45
N LEU A 64 -5.97 2.09 -5.59
CA LEU A 64 -5.34 3.38 -5.33
C LEU A 64 -5.81 4.44 -6.32
N GLN A 65 -5.80 4.14 -7.63
CA GLN A 65 -6.24 5.09 -8.66
C GLN A 65 -7.68 5.55 -8.41
N PHE A 66 -8.60 4.63 -8.12
CA PHE A 66 -9.97 4.99 -7.80
C PHE A 66 -10.07 5.81 -6.50
N SER A 67 -9.27 5.48 -5.48
CA SER A 67 -9.24 6.18 -4.19
C SER A 67 -8.88 7.66 -4.29
N PHE A 68 -7.96 8.01 -5.19
CA PHE A 68 -7.45 9.38 -5.30
C PHE A 68 -8.20 10.21 -6.35
N ILE A 69 -8.81 9.57 -7.36
CA ILE A 69 -9.42 10.25 -8.51
C ILE A 69 -10.93 10.53 -8.29
N ASN A 70 -11.71 9.59 -7.74
CA ASN A 70 -13.18 9.72 -7.63
C ASN A 70 -13.66 10.18 -6.25
N LYS A 71 -13.25 11.38 -5.82
CA LYS A 71 -13.86 12.05 -4.66
C LYS A 71 -15.10 12.86 -5.05
N SER A 72 -16.05 12.25 -5.78
CA SER A 72 -17.37 12.84 -5.97
C SER A 72 -18.29 12.43 -4.81
N LYS A 73 -18.36 13.31 -3.80
CA LYS A 73 -19.40 13.47 -2.76
C LYS A 73 -20.25 12.21 -2.42
N GLY A 74 -19.88 11.52 -1.33
CA GLY A 74 -20.78 10.63 -0.57
C GLY A 74 -20.33 9.18 -0.46
N GLU A 75 -20.22 8.67 0.77
CA GLU A 75 -20.06 7.28 1.27
C GLU A 75 -19.02 6.32 0.65
N GLU A 76 -18.63 6.44 -0.62
CA GLU A 76 -17.67 5.55 -1.31
C GLU A 76 -16.24 5.72 -0.81
N GLY A 77 -15.88 6.92 -0.33
CA GLY A 77 -14.57 7.17 0.31
C GLY A 77 -14.32 6.36 1.58
N GLY A 78 -15.38 5.87 2.25
CA GLY A 78 -15.26 5.09 3.48
C GLY A 78 -14.69 3.68 3.29
N ILE A 79 -15.02 3.01 2.18
CA ILE A 79 -14.53 1.65 1.88
C ILE A 79 -13.06 1.71 1.47
N THR A 80 -12.69 2.70 0.66
CA THR A 80 -11.31 2.88 0.21
C THR A 80 -10.40 3.36 1.34
N LYS A 81 -10.93 4.16 2.27
CA LYS A 81 -10.28 4.45 3.56
C LYS A 81 -9.96 3.18 4.34
N MET A 82 -10.94 2.29 4.52
CA MET A 82 -10.73 1.04 5.24
C MET A 82 -9.70 0.16 4.52
N ALA A 83 -9.68 0.16 3.19
CA ALA A 83 -8.67 -0.56 2.41
C ALA A 83 -7.26 0.02 2.66
N VAL A 84 -7.07 1.34 2.54
CA VAL A 84 -5.78 1.99 2.80
C VAL A 84 -5.32 1.78 4.24
N MET A 85 -6.21 1.88 5.22
CA MET A 85 -5.89 1.59 6.62
C MET A 85 -5.47 0.13 6.82
N SER A 86 -6.23 -0.82 6.26
CA SER A 86 -5.92 -2.25 6.35
C SER A 86 -4.59 -2.58 5.68
N LEU A 87 -4.29 -1.93 4.55
CA LEU A 87 -3.03 -2.09 3.84
C LEU A 87 -1.85 -1.54 4.65
N LEU A 88 -1.98 -0.34 5.22
CA LEU A 88 -0.94 0.22 6.10
C LEU A 88 -0.70 -0.68 7.32
N GLN A 89 -1.76 -1.16 7.97
CA GLN A 89 -1.65 -2.10 9.09
C GLN A 89 -0.95 -3.39 8.68
N ARG A 90 -1.33 -3.97 7.54
CA ARG A 90 -0.70 -5.20 7.03
C ARG A 90 0.78 -4.99 6.71
N CYS A 91 1.12 -3.87 6.05
CA CYS A 91 2.50 -3.49 5.80
C CYS A 91 3.30 -3.41 7.10
N GLN A 92 2.76 -2.77 8.14
CA GLN A 92 3.40 -2.72 9.45
C GLN A 92 3.62 -4.11 10.05
N GLU A 93 2.61 -4.99 10.00
CA GLU A 93 2.73 -6.36 10.52
C GLU A 93 3.80 -7.17 9.79
N VAL A 94 3.82 -7.11 8.46
CA VAL A 94 4.83 -7.84 7.65
C VAL A 94 6.23 -7.33 7.96
N VAL A 95 6.40 -6.01 8.06
CA VAL A 95 7.68 -5.38 8.38
C VAL A 95 8.15 -5.80 9.78
N ARG A 96 7.30 -5.70 10.80
CA ARG A 96 7.64 -6.14 12.17
C ARG A 96 8.00 -7.61 12.23
N LYS A 97 7.18 -8.46 11.59
CA LYS A 97 7.44 -9.90 11.52
C LYS A 97 8.80 -10.18 10.88
N HIS A 98 9.13 -9.52 9.77
CA HIS A 98 10.44 -9.66 9.15
C HIS A 98 11.59 -9.32 10.11
N VAL A 99 11.50 -8.21 10.84
CA VAL A 99 12.50 -7.81 11.84
C VAL A 99 12.62 -8.85 12.96
N ASP A 100 11.49 -9.33 13.49
CA ASP A 100 11.47 -10.37 14.52
C ASP A 100 12.11 -11.67 14.02
N ASP A 101 11.78 -12.09 12.80
CA ASP A 101 12.33 -13.28 12.18
C ASP A 101 13.84 -13.16 11.92
N GLU A 102 14.33 -12.01 11.43
CA GLU A 102 15.77 -11.73 11.32
C GLU A 102 16.45 -11.82 12.69
N ARG A 103 15.86 -11.21 13.72
CA ARG A 103 16.39 -11.22 15.10
C ARG A 103 16.48 -12.64 15.66
N LEU A 104 15.44 -13.46 15.45
CA LEU A 104 15.38 -14.85 15.91
C LEU A 104 16.30 -15.77 15.10
N SER A 105 16.55 -15.46 13.83
CA SER A 105 17.41 -16.26 12.95
C SER A 105 18.91 -16.12 13.30
N GLY A 106 19.29 -15.07 14.03
CA GLY A 106 20.64 -14.87 14.56
C GLY A 106 21.68 -14.75 13.44
N LYS A 107 22.53 -15.76 13.27
CA LYS A 107 23.57 -15.80 12.21
C LYS A 107 23.10 -16.47 10.91
N CYS A 108 21.94 -17.12 10.92
CA CYS A 108 21.41 -17.77 9.72
C CYS A 108 20.64 -16.72 8.90
N PRO A 109 20.97 -16.48 7.63
CA PRO A 109 20.20 -15.55 6.81
C PRO A 109 18.82 -16.13 6.49
N LEU A 110 17.80 -15.27 6.43
CA LEU A 110 16.46 -15.68 5.99
C LEU A 110 16.48 -16.18 4.53
N PRO A 111 15.54 -17.07 4.14
CA PRO A 111 15.45 -17.58 2.78
C PRO A 111 15.34 -16.47 1.73
N ARG A 112 16.05 -16.62 0.60
CA ARG A 112 16.03 -15.62 -0.50
C ARG A 112 14.62 -15.22 -0.98
N PRO A 113 13.65 -16.14 -1.14
CA PRO A 113 12.28 -15.75 -1.52
C PRO A 113 11.65 -14.80 -0.50
N ARG A 114 11.89 -15.03 0.79
CA ARG A 114 11.38 -14.21 1.90
C ARG A 114 11.98 -12.80 1.88
N LEU A 115 13.27 -12.69 1.57
CA LEU A 115 13.95 -11.40 1.39
C LEU A 115 13.43 -10.66 0.15
N ALA A 116 13.14 -11.37 -0.94
CA ALA A 116 12.56 -10.80 -2.14
C ALA A 116 11.13 -10.28 -1.91
N GLU A 117 10.31 -11.05 -1.19
CA GLU A 117 8.97 -10.64 -0.77
C GLU A 117 9.03 -9.36 0.07
N MET A 118 9.89 -9.33 1.08
CA MET A 118 10.06 -8.15 1.92
C MET A 118 10.50 -6.91 1.11
N ALA A 119 11.43 -7.08 0.17
CA ALA A 119 11.82 -5.98 -0.73
C ALA A 119 10.66 -5.50 -1.62
N SER A 120 9.77 -6.40 -2.05
CA SER A 120 8.55 -6.04 -2.80
C SER A 120 7.54 -5.29 -1.92
N VAL A 121 7.36 -5.70 -0.66
CA VAL A 121 6.50 -5.02 0.32
C VAL A 121 7.00 -3.60 0.58
N LEU A 122 8.31 -3.42 0.78
CA LEU A 122 8.91 -2.10 0.96
C LEU A 122 8.71 -1.18 -0.26
N LYS A 123 8.82 -1.72 -1.49
CA LYS A 123 8.50 -0.95 -2.71
C LYS A 123 7.03 -0.54 -2.78
N ALA A 124 6.12 -1.42 -2.37
CA ALA A 124 4.70 -1.10 -2.32
C ALA A 124 4.42 0.03 -1.30
N ILE A 125 5.10 0.00 -0.15
CA ILE A 125 5.08 1.10 0.83
C ILE A 125 5.58 2.40 0.21
N THR A 126 6.72 2.40 -0.50
CA THR A 126 7.22 3.59 -1.22
C THR A 126 6.15 4.17 -2.16
N THR A 127 5.53 3.33 -2.98
CA THR A 127 4.46 3.77 -3.90
C THR A 127 3.27 4.36 -3.14
N LEU A 128 2.83 3.71 -2.07
CA LEU A 128 1.72 4.19 -1.24
C LEU A 128 2.01 5.56 -0.64
N LEU A 129 3.20 5.77 -0.08
CA LEU A 129 3.61 7.05 0.50
C LEU A 129 3.65 8.15 -0.56
N ARG A 130 4.18 7.85 -1.75
CA ARG A 130 4.18 8.80 -2.88
C ARG A 130 2.77 9.19 -3.29
N SER A 131 1.84 8.23 -3.37
CA SER A 131 0.44 8.50 -3.67
C SER A 131 -0.23 9.36 -2.60
N LEU A 132 0.05 9.10 -1.32
CA LEU A 132 -0.46 9.91 -0.21
C LEU A 132 0.07 11.35 -0.25
N LYS A 133 1.32 11.57 -0.65
CA LYS A 133 1.90 12.91 -0.84
C LYS A 133 1.28 13.69 -2.00
N GLN A 134 0.92 13.00 -3.07
CA GLN A 134 0.27 13.60 -4.24
C GLN A 134 -1.21 13.90 -4.02
N ALA A 135 -1.79 13.39 -2.92
CA ALA A 135 -3.18 13.66 -2.58
C ALA A 135 -3.36 15.14 -2.20
N PRO A 136 -4.45 15.81 -2.64
CA PRO A 136 -4.74 17.19 -2.28
C PRO A 136 -4.73 17.45 -0.76
N PRO A 137 -4.31 18.63 -0.28
CA PRO A 137 -4.32 18.98 1.14
C PRO A 137 -5.72 18.78 1.74
N GLY A 138 -5.80 18.05 2.86
CA GLY A 138 -7.07 17.68 3.50
C GLY A 138 -7.72 16.39 2.98
N ASN A 139 -7.16 15.75 1.93
CA ASN A 139 -7.67 14.48 1.44
C ASN A 139 -7.20 13.26 2.23
N VAL A 140 -6.12 13.40 3.00
CA VAL A 140 -5.64 12.33 3.88
C VAL A 140 -6.21 12.55 5.28
N GLU A 141 -7.00 11.59 5.74
CA GLU A 141 -7.65 11.68 7.05
C GLU A 141 -6.66 11.44 8.20
N LYS A 142 -6.94 12.05 9.37
CA LYS A 142 -6.10 11.92 10.58
C LYS A 142 -5.77 10.47 10.96
N PRO A 143 -6.69 9.47 10.89
CA PRO A 143 -6.36 8.08 11.21
C PRO A 143 -5.37 7.43 10.24
N VAL A 144 -5.48 7.73 8.94
CA VAL A 144 -4.53 7.26 7.92
C VAL A 144 -3.17 7.88 8.17
N TRP A 145 -3.13 9.19 8.45
CA TRP A 145 -1.89 9.88 8.80
C TRP A 145 -1.22 9.30 10.04
N LYS A 146 -2.00 8.96 11.08
CA LYS A 146 -1.49 8.30 12.28
C LYS A 146 -0.85 6.93 11.96
N LEU A 147 -1.46 6.14 11.08
CA LEU A 147 -0.90 4.85 10.65
C LEU A 147 0.39 5.01 9.86
N VAL A 148 0.49 6.04 9.03
CA VAL A 148 1.76 6.39 8.35
C VAL A 148 2.83 6.72 9.38
N LEU A 149 2.56 7.58 10.35
CA LEU A 149 3.52 7.87 11.43
C LEU A 149 3.93 6.62 12.22
N GLN A 150 3.00 5.70 12.48
CA GLN A 150 3.28 4.43 13.18
C GLN A 150 4.07 3.41 12.36
N LEU A 151 4.08 3.54 11.02
CA LEU A 151 4.88 2.70 10.14
C LEU A 151 6.35 3.11 10.15
N TYR A 152 6.67 4.38 10.40
CA TYR A 152 8.04 4.88 10.40
C TYR A 152 8.99 4.11 11.35
N PRO A 153 8.67 3.90 12.65
CA PRO A 153 9.54 3.12 13.53
C PRO A 153 9.80 1.69 13.02
N CYS A 154 8.77 1.04 12.44
CA CYS A 154 8.90 -0.31 11.90
C CYS A 154 9.90 -0.35 10.72
N LEU A 155 9.91 0.69 9.88
CA LEU A 155 10.87 0.81 8.78
C LEU A 155 12.29 1.08 9.30
N VAL A 156 12.44 1.92 10.33
CA VAL A 156 13.74 2.17 10.95
C VAL A 156 14.32 0.87 11.53
N ASP A 157 13.49 0.03 12.16
CA ASP A 157 13.94 -1.26 12.68
C ASP A 157 14.47 -2.20 11.58
N CYS A 158 14.02 -2.06 10.33
CA CYS A 158 14.54 -2.82 9.19
C CYS A 158 15.93 -2.40 8.72
N THR A 159 16.49 -1.28 9.23
CA THR A 159 17.82 -0.81 8.81
C THR A 159 18.95 -1.77 9.18
N THR A 160 18.71 -2.68 10.12
CA THR A 160 19.66 -3.72 10.52
C THR A 160 19.67 -4.94 9.59
N SER A 161 18.78 -4.99 8.58
CA SER A 161 18.75 -6.10 7.62
C SER A 161 20.10 -6.23 6.89
N PRO A 162 20.68 -7.44 6.78
CA PRO A 162 21.90 -7.67 6.01
C PRO A 162 21.65 -7.76 4.50
N SER A 163 20.38 -7.84 4.06
CA SER A 163 20.02 -8.04 2.65
C SER A 163 20.11 -6.75 1.84
N PRO A 164 20.95 -6.67 0.78
CA PRO A 164 21.11 -5.46 -0.02
C PRO A 164 19.83 -5.02 -0.74
N SER A 165 18.98 -5.96 -1.17
CA SER A 165 17.71 -5.65 -1.84
C SER A 165 16.68 -5.04 -0.90
N VAL A 166 16.61 -5.56 0.33
CA VAL A 166 15.78 -5.02 1.41
C VAL A 166 16.29 -3.62 1.79
N CYS A 167 17.60 -3.46 1.99
CA CYS A 167 18.20 -2.16 2.32
C CYS A 167 17.95 -1.11 1.24
N LYS A 168 18.05 -1.47 -0.05
CA LYS A 168 17.74 -0.56 -1.15
C LYS A 168 16.27 -0.12 -1.10
N ALA A 169 15.34 -1.06 -1.05
CA ALA A 169 13.91 -0.75 -1.01
C ALA A 169 13.52 0.04 0.25
N LEU A 170 14.15 -0.27 1.39
CA LEU A 170 13.94 0.45 2.64
C LEU A 170 14.39 1.91 2.53
N ARG A 171 15.58 2.17 1.97
CA ARG A 171 16.03 3.55 1.76
C ARG A 171 15.04 4.32 0.91
N ASP A 172 14.57 3.73 -0.19
CA ASP A 172 13.59 4.38 -1.07
C ASP A 172 12.30 4.73 -0.31
N ALA A 173 11.80 3.82 0.55
CA ALA A 173 10.65 4.08 1.41
C ALA A 173 10.90 5.20 2.45
N LEU A 174 12.07 5.19 3.10
CA LEU A 174 12.43 6.20 4.11
C LEU A 174 12.61 7.60 3.50
N HIS A 175 13.09 7.72 2.27
CA HIS A 175 13.18 9.02 1.59
C HIS A 175 11.80 9.63 1.33
N GLU A 176 10.77 8.82 1.06
CA GLU A 176 9.41 9.35 0.93
C GLU A 176 8.87 9.93 2.25
N TYR A 177 9.36 9.46 3.42
CA TYR A 177 9.02 10.04 4.73
C TYR A 177 9.65 11.40 4.99
N ALA A 178 10.83 11.70 4.42
CA ALA A 178 11.48 13.00 4.63
C ALA A 178 10.53 14.16 4.25
N ASP A 179 9.79 13.97 3.17
CA ASP A 179 8.82 14.95 2.68
C ASP A 179 7.53 14.99 3.53
N LEU A 180 7.20 13.91 4.25
CA LEU A 180 6.06 13.85 5.18
C LEU A 180 6.38 14.43 6.56
N LEU A 181 7.66 14.51 6.93
CA LEU A 181 8.13 15.10 8.18
C LEU A 181 8.38 16.61 8.06
N SER A 182 8.15 17.19 6.89
CA SER A 182 8.24 18.64 6.69
C SER A 182 7.05 19.35 7.35
N PRO A 183 7.27 20.46 8.10
CA PRO A 183 6.20 21.26 8.66
C PRO A 183 5.24 21.72 7.54
N PRO A 184 3.90 21.68 7.74
CA PRO A 184 2.98 22.26 6.77
C PRO A 184 3.37 23.72 6.55
N ALA A 185 3.59 24.11 5.28
CA ALA A 185 3.88 25.50 4.96
C ALA A 185 2.74 26.37 5.50
N THR A 186 3.05 27.27 6.44
CA THR A 186 2.11 28.25 6.95
C THR A 186 1.65 29.11 5.77
N VAL A 187 0.43 28.88 5.30
CA VAL A 187 -0.22 29.80 4.36
C VAL A 187 -0.51 31.06 5.16
N ILE A 188 0.43 32.01 5.13
CA ILE A 188 0.19 33.36 5.62
C ILE A 188 -0.76 33.98 4.60
N THR A 189 -2.06 33.88 4.87
CA THR A 189 -3.05 34.75 4.25
C THR A 189 -2.78 36.14 4.80
N ASN A 190 -1.97 36.94 4.10
CA ASN A 190 -1.86 38.36 4.37
C ASN A 190 -3.25 38.97 4.18
N GLY A 191 -3.94 39.24 5.29
CA GLY A 191 -5.18 39.97 5.30
C GLY A 191 -4.95 41.37 4.75
N THR A 192 -5.60 41.66 3.63
CA THR A 192 -5.86 43.01 3.17
C THR A 192 -6.84 43.66 4.14
N THR A 193 -6.37 44.66 4.87
CA THR A 193 -7.16 45.81 5.34
C THR A 193 -6.29 47.04 5.26
#